data_AF-A0A832J727-F1
#
_entry.id   AF-A0A832J727-F1
#
_cell.length_a   1.000
_cell.length_b   1.000
_cell.length_c   1.000
_cell.angle_alpha   90.00
_cell.angle_beta   90.00
_cell.angle_gamma   90.00
#
_symmetry.space_group_name_H-M   'P 1'
#
loop_
_entity.id
_entity.type
_entity.pdbx_description
1 polymer ?
#
loop_
_entity_poly.entity_id
_entity_poly.type
_entity_poly.pdbx_seq_one_letter_code
_entity_poly.pdbx_strand_id
1 'polypeptide(L)'
;MVEQVLQQKEYVIKKDKIELPVYDITRDFNDALRKYDHLKEYIEKISKIVGMPEWYIELSREMRDIEYPNIIYPVGDPIFIHIYRLPGESLSYVAIEPQLTDKEKELLEKIQSKIVKFAVEWETKENMQDIYDQLVR
;
A
#
# COMPACT_ATOMS: atom_id res chain seq x y z
N MET A 1 11.52 -30.23 -36.91
CA MET A 1 12.00 -29.09 -36.10
C MET A 1 11.01 -27.95 -36.35
N VAL A 2 9.78 -28.02 -35.86
CA VAL A 2 9.27 -27.59 -34.54
C VAL A 2 9.60 -26.13 -34.21
N GLU A 3 8.95 -25.22 -34.94
CA GLU A 3 8.66 -23.85 -34.46
C GLU A 3 7.15 -23.77 -34.27
N GLN A 4 6.68 -24.09 -33.06
CA GLN A 4 5.36 -23.69 -32.62
C GLN A 4 5.53 -22.39 -31.85
N VAL A 5 5.18 -21.31 -32.53
CA VAL A 5 5.06 -19.95 -32.02
C VAL A 5 4.08 -19.98 -30.84
N LEU A 6 4.59 -19.67 -29.65
CA LEU A 6 3.79 -19.41 -28.46
C LEU A 6 2.91 -18.17 -28.74
N GLN A 7 1.63 -18.39 -29.04
CA GLN A 7 0.63 -17.33 -29.04
C GLN A 7 0.49 -16.83 -27.59
N GLN A 8 1.14 -15.71 -27.28
CA GLN A 8 0.85 -14.94 -26.08
C GLN A 8 -0.61 -14.46 -26.18
N LYS A 9 -1.51 -15.08 -25.42
CA LYS A 9 -2.85 -14.54 -25.21
C LYS A 9 -2.72 -13.26 -24.39
N GLU A 10 -2.92 -12.11 -25.01
CA GLU A 10 -3.16 -10.86 -24.28
C GLU A 10 -4.43 -11.03 -23.44
N TYR A 11 -4.26 -11.18 -22.14
CA TYR A 11 -5.35 -11.02 -21.19
C TYR A 11 -5.64 -9.52 -21.07
N VAL A 12 -6.40 -8.98 -22.03
CA VAL A 12 -7.00 -7.66 -21.89
C VAL A 12 -8.12 -7.78 -20.86
N ILE A 13 -7.78 -7.54 -19.58
CA ILE A 13 -8.80 -7.26 -18.56
C ILE A 13 -9.60 -6.09 -19.11
N LYS A 14 -10.86 -6.31 -19.51
CA LYS A 14 -11.75 -5.24 -19.95
C LYS A 14 -11.85 -4.24 -18.79
N LYS A 15 -11.12 -3.12 -18.87
CA LYS A 15 -11.09 -2.05 -17.87
C LYS A 15 -12.47 -1.46 -17.58
N ASP A 16 -13.45 -1.75 -18.43
CA ASP A 16 -14.78 -1.13 -18.41
C ASP A 16 -15.66 -1.49 -17.19
N LYS A 17 -15.22 -2.33 -16.25
CA LYS A 17 -16.01 -2.73 -15.07
C LYS A 17 -15.24 -2.91 -13.76
N ILE A 18 -14.08 -2.30 -13.59
CA ILE A 18 -13.41 -2.25 -12.28
C ILE A 18 -13.42 -0.80 -11.81
N GLU A 19 -14.41 -0.44 -11.00
CA GLU A 19 -14.38 0.82 -10.25
C GLU A 19 -13.25 0.70 -9.22
N LEU A 20 -12.21 1.51 -9.37
CA LEU A 20 -11.18 1.61 -8.34
C LEU A 20 -11.82 2.16 -7.07
N PRO A 21 -11.51 1.60 -5.89
CA PRO A 21 -12.00 2.15 -4.65
C PRO A 21 -11.52 3.60 -4.52
N VAL A 22 -12.46 4.51 -4.30
CA VAL A 22 -12.14 5.88 -3.90
C VAL A 22 -11.77 5.82 -2.43
N TYR A 23 -10.51 6.10 -2.12
CA TYR A 23 -10.05 6.15 -0.74
C TYR A 23 -10.40 7.52 -0.15
N ASP A 24 -11.01 7.49 1.04
CA ASP A 24 -11.23 8.70 1.82
C ASP A 24 -9.89 9.28 2.29
N ILE A 25 -9.89 10.58 2.61
CA ILE A 25 -8.77 11.25 3.25
C ILE A 25 -9.27 11.81 4.58
N THR A 26 -8.80 11.22 5.68
CA THR A 26 -9.04 11.78 7.01
C THR A 26 -8.30 13.11 7.12
N ARG A 27 -9.03 14.22 7.29
CA ARG A 27 -8.45 15.58 7.21
C ARG A 27 -7.93 16.11 8.55
N ASP A 28 -8.51 15.68 9.65
CA ASP A 28 -8.07 16.08 10.99
C ASP A 28 -7.01 15.10 11.51
N PHE A 29 -5.93 15.64 12.05
CA PHE A 29 -4.81 14.82 12.52
C PHE A 29 -5.18 13.98 13.75
N ASN A 30 -5.97 14.54 14.68
CA ASN A 30 -6.38 13.81 15.88
C ASN A 30 -7.38 12.70 15.54
N ASP A 31 -8.24 12.93 14.55
CA ASP A 31 -9.10 11.89 13.99
C ASP A 31 -8.27 10.75 13.38
N ALA A 32 -7.24 11.08 12.58
CA ALA A 32 -6.34 10.08 12.01
C ALA A 32 -5.62 9.27 13.10
N LEU A 33 -5.09 9.93 14.14
CA LEU A 33 -4.43 9.27 15.26
C LEU A 33 -5.36 8.37 16.08
N ARG A 34 -6.65 8.70 16.17
CA ARG A 34 -7.66 7.85 16.84
C ARG A 34 -8.11 6.69 15.98
N LYS A 35 -8.13 6.85 14.66
CA LYS A 35 -8.63 5.87 13.70
C LYS A 35 -7.55 4.84 13.31
N TYR A 36 -6.28 5.23 13.36
CA TYR A 36 -5.18 4.45 12.79
C TYR A 36 -4.05 4.22 13.80
N ASP A 37 -4.05 3.01 14.38
CA ASP A 37 -3.06 2.62 15.40
C ASP A 37 -1.62 2.67 14.88
N HIS A 38 -1.38 2.24 13.63
CA HIS A 38 -0.03 2.27 13.03
C HIS A 38 0.51 3.70 12.87
N LEU A 39 -0.36 4.67 12.54
CA LEU A 39 0.03 6.08 12.50
C LEU A 39 0.37 6.58 13.90
N LYS A 40 -0.49 6.30 14.88
CA LYS A 40 -0.27 6.70 16.27
C LYS A 40 1.05 6.16 16.82
N GLU A 41 1.30 4.86 16.67
CA GLU A 41 2.54 4.23 17.12
C GLU A 41 3.77 4.82 16.44
N TYR A 42 3.67 5.13 15.15
CA TYR A 42 4.75 5.77 14.42
C TYR A 42 5.07 7.16 14.98
N ILE A 43 4.05 8.01 15.18
CA ILE A 43 4.19 9.36 15.74
C ILE A 43 4.80 9.35 17.14
N GLU A 44 4.33 8.45 18.01
CA GLU A 44 4.84 8.32 19.39
C GLU A 44 6.34 7.96 19.45
N LYS A 45 6.85 7.27 18.42
CA LYS A 45 8.26 6.89 18.31
C LYS A 45 9.08 8.00 17.64
N ILE A 46 8.66 8.45 16.46
CA ILE A 46 9.44 9.37 15.62
C ILE A 46 9.52 10.77 16.22
N SER A 47 8.46 11.24 16.90
CA SER A 47 8.44 12.59 17.48
C SER A 47 9.50 12.82 18.55
N LYS A 48 10.00 11.75 19.18
CA LYS A 48 11.11 11.80 20.15
C LYS A 48 12.47 12.05 19.49
N ILE A 49 12.57 11.79 18.18
CA ILE A 49 13.80 11.88 17.40
C ILE A 49 13.80 13.19 16.59
N VAL A 50 12.72 13.47 15.87
CA VAL A 50 12.64 14.59 14.92
C VAL A 50 11.75 15.74 15.40
N GLY A 51 11.09 15.61 16.56
CA GLY A 51 10.05 16.52 17.02
C GLY A 51 8.67 16.18 16.44
N MET A 52 7.62 16.84 16.92
CA MET A 52 6.25 16.62 16.43
C MET A 52 6.12 17.06 14.96
N PRO A 53 5.72 16.16 14.04
CA PRO A 53 5.55 16.53 12.63
C PRO A 53 4.37 17.47 12.40
N GLU A 54 4.50 18.35 11.43
CA GLU A 54 3.42 19.19 10.94
C GLU A 54 2.49 18.39 10.02
N TRP A 55 1.18 18.54 10.22
CA TRP A 55 0.16 17.83 9.45
C TRP A 55 -0.34 18.66 8.27
N TYR A 56 -0.28 18.09 7.07
CA TYR A 56 -0.77 18.70 5.84
C TYR A 56 -1.70 17.74 5.10
N ILE A 57 -2.66 18.29 4.34
CA ILE A 57 -3.56 17.50 3.47
C ILE A 57 -3.05 17.43 2.05
N GLU A 58 -2.45 18.51 1.59
CA GLU A 58 -1.85 18.61 0.27
C GLU A 58 -0.50 19.30 0.41
N LEU A 59 0.49 18.80 -0.33
CA LEU A 59 1.79 19.43 -0.41
C LEU A 59 1.80 20.48 -1.52
N SER A 60 2.34 21.67 -1.21
CA SER A 60 2.64 22.67 -2.23
C SER A 60 4.04 22.43 -2.82
N ARG A 61 4.30 22.94 -4.03
CA ARG A 61 5.62 22.82 -4.67
C ARG A 61 6.71 23.57 -3.90
N GLU A 62 6.33 24.63 -3.18
CA GLU A 62 7.23 25.50 -2.41
C GLU A 62 7.82 24.75 -1.20
N MET A 63 7.12 23.73 -0.68
CA MET A 63 7.61 22.92 0.44
C MET A 63 8.86 22.11 0.10
N ARG A 64 9.23 21.99 -1.18
CA ARG A 64 10.49 21.37 -1.61
C ARG A 64 11.71 22.12 -1.10
N ASP A 65 11.60 23.44 -0.90
CA ASP A 65 12.72 24.30 -0.52
C ASP A 65 12.91 24.36 1.00
N ILE A 66 12.09 23.66 1.78
CA ILE A 66 12.25 23.54 3.23
C ILE A 66 13.52 22.74 3.51
N GLU A 67 14.49 23.35 4.20
CA GLU A 67 15.80 22.75 4.45
C GLU A 67 15.73 21.53 5.38
N TYR A 68 14.91 21.63 6.44
CA TYR A 68 14.66 20.59 7.44
C TYR A 68 13.15 20.34 7.58
N PRO A 69 12.52 19.64 6.62
CA PRO A 69 11.12 19.32 6.74
C PRO A 69 10.89 18.37 7.91
N ASN A 70 9.69 18.43 8.46
CA ASN A 70 9.14 17.47 9.42
C ASN A 70 7.63 17.44 9.19
N ILE A 71 7.21 16.81 8.09
CA ILE A 71 5.88 16.96 7.48
C ILE A 71 5.24 15.60 7.29
N ILE A 72 4.00 15.44 7.74
CA ILE A 72 3.18 14.27 7.47
C ILE A 72 1.93 14.65 6.70
N TYR A 73 1.58 13.83 5.71
CA TYR A 73 0.35 13.98 4.93
C TYR A 73 -0.26 12.63 4.54
N PRO A 74 -1.59 12.53 4.45
CA PRO A 74 -2.28 11.35 3.95
C PRO A 74 -2.18 11.26 2.42
N VAL A 75 -2.07 10.05 1.88
CA VAL A 75 -2.16 9.78 0.42
C VAL A 75 -3.42 9.00 0.04
N GLY A 76 -4.17 8.56 1.05
CA GLY A 76 -5.40 7.78 0.94
C GLY A 76 -5.49 6.88 2.16
N ASP A 77 -6.59 6.96 2.89
CA ASP A 77 -6.78 6.20 4.12
C ASP A 77 -6.59 4.68 3.86
N PRO A 78 -5.77 3.95 4.64
CA PRO A 78 -5.11 4.35 5.90
C PRO A 78 -3.60 4.66 5.75
N ILE A 79 -3.12 5.16 4.61
CA ILE A 79 -1.69 5.34 4.29
C ILE A 79 -1.27 6.81 4.41
N PHE A 80 -0.13 7.05 5.06
CA PHE A 80 0.47 8.37 5.26
C PHE A 80 1.93 8.39 4.81
N ILE A 81 2.44 9.56 4.46
CA ILE A 81 3.86 9.77 4.14
C ILE A 81 4.44 10.77 5.13
N HIS A 82 5.59 10.42 5.71
CA HIS A 82 6.40 11.33 6.50
C HIS A 82 7.65 11.75 5.73
N ILE A 83 7.82 13.06 5.56
CA ILE A 83 9.00 13.67 4.98
C ILE A 83 9.74 14.38 6.09
N TYR A 84 10.97 13.95 6.36
CA TYR A 84 11.82 14.63 7.33
C TYR A 84 13.30 14.61 6.97
N ARG A 85 14.06 15.53 7.58
CA ARG A 85 15.51 15.55 7.45
C ARG A 85 16.18 15.94 8.77
N LEU A 86 17.17 15.14 9.18
CA LEU A 86 18.03 15.45 10.31
C LEU A 86 19.29 16.21 9.86
N PRO A 87 19.92 17.02 10.74
CA PRO A 87 21.20 17.67 10.47
C PRO A 87 22.27 16.68 10.01
N GLY A 88 22.86 16.92 8.85
CA GLY A 88 23.89 16.05 8.27
C GLY A 88 23.37 14.81 7.55
N GLU A 89 22.05 14.58 7.52
CA GLU A 89 21.43 13.45 6.82
C GLU A 89 20.77 13.87 5.50
N SER A 90 20.47 12.87 4.68
CA SER A 90 19.67 13.03 3.46
C SER A 90 18.18 13.11 3.79
N LEU A 91 17.40 13.66 2.86
CA LEU A 91 15.96 13.74 2.98
C LEU A 91 15.34 12.33 3.05
N SER A 92 14.50 12.07 4.05
CA SER A 92 13.81 10.81 4.27
C SER A 92 12.35 10.89 3.83
N TYR A 93 11.88 9.82 3.17
CA TYR A 93 10.48 9.60 2.81
C TYR A 93 10.04 8.26 3.38
N VAL A 94 9.14 8.28 4.35
CA VAL A 94 8.69 7.07 5.04
C VAL A 94 7.21 6.87 4.80
N ALA A 95 6.84 5.73 4.23
CA ALA A 95 5.46 5.28 4.17
C ALA A 95 5.04 4.72 5.52
N ILE A 96 3.94 5.22 6.05
CA ILE A 96 3.33 4.79 7.31
C ILE A 96 2.07 4.03 6.94
N GLU A 97 2.15 2.70 7.02
CA GLU A 97 1.10 1.79 6.62
C GLU A 97 0.89 0.68 7.66
N PRO A 98 -0.32 0.09 7.73
CA PRO A 98 -0.58 -1.06 8.60
C PRO A 98 0.39 -2.20 8.29
N GLN A 99 0.93 -2.81 9.34
CA GLN A 99 1.82 -3.97 9.21
C GLN A 99 1.03 -5.25 9.39
N LEU A 100 1.33 -6.25 8.56
CA LEU A 100 0.74 -7.58 8.73
C LEU A 100 1.22 -8.20 10.04
N THR A 101 0.29 -8.78 10.79
CA THR A 101 0.61 -9.68 11.90
C THR A 101 1.25 -10.96 11.38
N ASP A 102 1.96 -11.69 12.24
CA ASP A 102 2.60 -12.94 11.82
C ASP A 102 1.58 -13.97 11.31
N LYS A 103 0.39 -14.01 11.91
CA LYS A 103 -0.73 -14.84 11.43
C LYS A 103 -1.22 -14.41 10.03
N GLU A 104 -1.29 -13.11 9.77
CA GLU A 104 -1.69 -12.61 8.44
C GLU A 104 -0.60 -12.83 7.40
N LYS A 105 0.69 -12.78 7.77
CA LYS A 105 1.79 -13.16 6.89
C LYS A 105 1.69 -14.64 6.50
N GLU A 106 1.46 -15.53 7.46
CA GLU A 106 1.24 -16.96 7.18
C GLU A 106 0.03 -17.17 6.25
N LEU A 107 -1.05 -16.41 6.43
CA LEU A 107 -2.21 -16.46 5.55
C LEU A 107 -1.88 -15.94 4.15
N LEU A 108 -1.15 -14.83 4.04
CA LEU A 108 -0.72 -14.27 2.77
C LEU A 108 0.13 -15.26 1.99
N GLU A 109 1.09 -15.93 2.64
CA GLU A 109 1.92 -16.96 2.00
C GLU A 109 1.09 -18.13 1.44
N LYS A 110 0.08 -18.58 2.20
CA LYS A 110 -0.86 -19.62 1.74
C LYS A 110 -1.66 -19.15 0.53
N ILE A 111 -2.19 -17.93 0.57
CA ILE A 111 -2.94 -17.34 -0.54
C ILE A 111 -2.05 -17.20 -1.78
N GLN A 112 -0.85 -16.68 -1.64
CA GLN A 112 0.12 -16.53 -2.74
C GLN A 112 0.46 -17.89 -3.36
N SER A 113 0.71 -18.91 -2.52
CA SER A 113 0.97 -20.27 -2.99
C SER A 113 -0.20 -20.85 -3.77
N LYS A 114 -1.44 -20.63 -3.30
CA LYS A 114 -2.64 -21.02 -4.03
C LYS A 114 -2.74 -20.25 -5.35
N ILE A 115 -2.52 -18.93 -5.38
CA ILE A 115 -2.55 -18.10 -6.60
C ILE A 115 -1.56 -18.64 -7.65
N VAL A 116 -0.33 -18.95 -7.26
CA VAL A 116 0.68 -19.53 -8.18
C VAL A 116 0.20 -20.87 -8.73
N LYS A 117 -0.30 -21.76 -7.86
CA LYS A 117 -0.86 -23.05 -8.29
C LYS A 117 -2.02 -22.84 -9.27
N PHE A 118 -2.93 -21.92 -8.98
CA PHE A 118 -4.04 -21.59 -9.86
C PHE A 118 -3.59 -20.99 -11.17
N ALA A 119 -2.60 -20.10 -11.20
CA ALA A 119 -2.08 -19.51 -12.44
C ALA A 119 -1.53 -20.58 -13.39
N VAL A 120 -0.88 -21.62 -12.83
CA VAL A 120 -0.41 -22.79 -13.61
C VAL A 120 -1.59 -23.64 -14.10
N GLU A 121 -2.64 -23.81 -13.28
CA GLU A 121 -3.84 -24.55 -13.67
C GLU A 121 -4.80 -23.73 -14.58
N TRP A 122 -4.66 -22.41 -14.66
CA TRP A 122 -5.56 -21.50 -15.39
C TRP A 122 -5.52 -21.74 -16.90
N GLU A 123 -4.41 -22.27 -17.44
CA GLU A 123 -4.35 -22.73 -18.82
C GLU A 123 -5.27 -23.95 -19.10
N THR A 124 -5.90 -24.54 -18.06
CA THR A 124 -6.71 -25.77 -18.16
C THR A 124 -8.15 -25.69 -17.63
N LYS A 125 -8.60 -24.57 -17.03
CA LYS A 125 -9.94 -24.48 -16.39
C LYS A 125 -10.79 -23.32 -16.93
N GLU A 126 -12.07 -23.60 -17.21
CA GLU A 126 -12.99 -22.68 -17.92
C GLU A 126 -13.75 -21.68 -17.03
N ASN A 127 -13.82 -21.83 -15.70
CA ASN A 127 -14.77 -21.04 -14.89
C ASN A 127 -14.19 -20.40 -13.61
N MET A 128 -14.49 -19.11 -13.41
CA MET A 128 -13.88 -18.24 -12.38
C MET A 128 -14.50 -18.41 -10.98
N GLN A 129 -15.77 -18.86 -10.90
CA GLN A 129 -16.49 -18.98 -9.63
C GLN A 129 -15.96 -20.14 -8.77
N ASP A 130 -15.61 -21.27 -9.39
CA ASP A 130 -15.03 -22.44 -8.70
C ASP A 130 -13.65 -22.12 -8.09
N ILE A 131 -12.95 -21.13 -8.64
CA ILE A 131 -11.64 -20.68 -8.16
C ILE A 131 -11.79 -19.91 -6.84
N TYR A 132 -12.77 -19.02 -6.76
CA TYR A 132 -13.01 -18.21 -5.56
C TYR A 132 -13.36 -19.10 -4.35
N ASP A 133 -14.21 -20.11 -4.55
CA ASP A 133 -14.63 -21.02 -3.49
C ASP A 133 -13.49 -21.90 -2.93
N GLN A 134 -12.46 -22.19 -3.73
CA GLN A 134 -11.27 -22.94 -3.28
C GLN A 134 -10.23 -22.07 -2.56
N LEU A 135 -10.20 -20.75 -2.84
CA LEU A 135 -9.28 -19.82 -2.20
C LEU A 135 -9.72 -19.50 -0.76
N VAL A 136 -11.03 -19.32 -0.55
CA VAL A 136 -11.62 -18.85 0.71
C VAL A 136 -11.87 -19.98 1.74
N ARG A 137 -11.83 -21.26 1.32
CA ARG A 137 -11.81 -22.43 2.23
C ARG A 137 -10.40 -22.79 2.68
#